data_AF-A0A843DZL8-F1
#
_entry.id   AF-A0A843DZL8-F1
#
_cell.length_a   1.000
_cell.length_b   1.000
_cell.length_c   1.000
_cell.angle_alpha   90.00
_cell.angle_beta   90.00
_cell.angle_gamma   90.00
#
_symmetry.space_group_name_H-M   'P 1'
#
loop_
_entity.id
_entity.type
_entity.pdbx_description
1 polymer ?
#
loop_
_entity_poly.entity_id
_entity_poly.type
_entity_poly.pdbx_seq_one_letter_code
_entity_poly.pdbx_strand_id
1 'polypeptide(L)'
;IDVNNAVYTYGLPATPWGGRGMSGIGTTHALEGFRQMMCPHHIHIDKGRSKRDPWWMPYNEGDTKLVEDLSGAFFAGKGGMISCARRFLRTRKRD
;
A
#
# COMPACT_ATOMS: atom_id res chain seq x y z
N ILE A 1 29.66 13.13 0.39
CA ILE A 1 30.53 14.26 0.02
C ILE A 1 31.45 14.48 1.19
N ASP A 2 32.73 14.65 0.90
CA ASP A 2 33.76 14.94 1.88
C ASP A 2 34.26 16.37 1.64
N VAL A 3 34.49 17.15 2.70
CA VAL A 3 34.92 18.56 2.61
C VAL A 3 36.29 18.66 3.27
N ASN A 4 37.27 19.22 2.56
CA ASN A 4 38.68 19.32 2.99
C ASN A 4 39.37 17.97 3.23
N ASN A 5 38.81 16.88 2.69
CA ASN A 5 39.38 15.53 2.75
C ASN A 5 38.95 14.75 1.49
N ALA A 6 39.55 13.58 1.27
CA ALA A 6 39.27 12.72 0.14
C ALA A 6 39.22 11.26 0.57
N VAL A 7 38.28 10.50 0.01
CA VAL A 7 38.15 9.03 0.14
C VAL A 7 37.82 8.53 1.57
N TYR A 8 38.00 9.34 2.62
CA TYR A 8 37.77 8.96 4.01
C TYR A 8 36.38 8.39 4.27
N THR A 9 35.35 9.01 3.67
CA THR A 9 33.96 8.55 3.82
C THR A 9 33.72 7.13 3.29
N TYR A 10 34.57 6.60 2.41
CA TYR A 10 34.47 5.19 2.00
C TYR A 10 34.87 4.24 3.15
N GLY A 11 35.87 4.60 3.95
CA GLY A 11 36.35 3.78 5.06
C GLY A 11 35.40 3.73 6.26
N LEU A 12 34.35 4.57 6.28
CA LEU A 12 33.34 4.57 7.32
C LEU A 12 32.24 3.54 7.00
N PRO A 13 32.10 2.45 7.76
CA PRO A 13 31.07 1.44 7.48
C PRO A 13 29.66 1.95 7.80
N ALA A 14 29.53 3.01 8.59
CA ALA A 14 28.25 3.62 8.96
C ALA A 14 27.67 4.53 7.87
N THR A 15 28.48 4.94 6.87
CA THR A 15 28.01 5.82 5.79
C THR A 15 27.64 4.99 4.56
N PRO A 16 26.46 5.22 3.96
CA PRO A 16 26.09 4.55 2.71
C PRO A 16 27.02 4.99 1.58
N TRP A 17 27.50 4.03 0.79
CA TRP A 17 28.39 4.28 -0.34
C TRP A 17 27.76 3.81 -1.65
N GLY A 18 27.58 4.71 -2.60
CA GLY A 18 26.92 4.37 -3.87
C GLY A 18 26.91 5.51 -4.86
N GLY A 19 26.64 5.16 -6.12
CA GLY A 19 26.49 6.10 -7.21
C GLY A 19 25.03 6.50 -7.46
N ARG A 20 24.85 7.52 -8.30
CA ARG A 20 23.55 7.89 -8.89
C ARG A 20 23.71 8.22 -10.37
N GLY A 21 22.76 7.78 -11.20
CA GLY A 21 22.79 8.02 -12.65
C GLY A 21 23.93 7.26 -13.32
N MET A 22 24.77 7.96 -14.10
CA MET A 22 25.90 7.34 -14.80
C MET A 22 27.01 6.83 -13.88
N SER A 23 27.05 7.29 -12.63
CA SER A 23 28.02 6.81 -11.62
C SER A 23 27.62 5.48 -10.97
N GLY A 24 26.44 4.94 -11.30
CA GLY A 24 25.96 3.65 -10.82
C GLY A 24 24.60 3.74 -10.12
N ILE A 25 24.11 2.57 -9.70
CA ILE A 25 22.89 2.39 -8.91
C ILE A 25 23.19 1.49 -7.71
N GLY A 26 22.36 1.61 -6.68
CA GLY A 26 22.54 0.84 -5.46
C GLY A 26 23.47 1.52 -4.45
N THR A 27 23.68 0.84 -3.33
CA THR A 27 24.36 1.37 -2.15
C THR A 27 24.94 0.20 -1.39
N THR A 28 26.21 0.28 -1.07
CA THR A 28 26.91 -0.61 -0.13
C THR A 28 27.10 0.12 1.19
N HIS A 29 27.57 -0.58 2.22
CA HIS A 29 27.79 -0.06 3.58
C HIS A 29 26.49 0.37 4.28
N ALA A 30 26.61 0.69 5.57
CA ALA A 30 25.52 1.08 6.44
C ALA A 30 24.37 0.06 6.46
N LEU A 31 23.24 0.48 7.00
CA LEU A 31 22.05 -0.35 7.09
C LEU A 31 21.37 -0.52 5.71
N GLU A 32 21.54 0.46 4.85
CA GLU A 32 21.04 0.50 3.49
C GLU A 32 21.70 -0.58 2.64
N GLY A 33 23.02 -0.71 2.70
CA GLY A 33 23.76 -1.76 1.98
C GLY A 33 23.42 -3.16 2.48
N PHE A 34 23.24 -3.34 3.80
CA PHE A 34 22.75 -4.60 4.34
C PHE A 34 21.35 -4.93 3.79
N ARG A 35 20.45 -3.95 3.71
CA ARG A 35 19.11 -4.11 3.11
C ARG A 35 19.14 -4.49 1.64
N GLN A 36 20.15 -4.06 0.87
CA GLN A 36 20.28 -4.49 -0.54
C GLN A 36 20.63 -5.97 -0.69
N MET A 37 21.26 -6.55 0.33
CA MET A 37 21.56 -7.99 0.38
C MET A 37 20.38 -8.82 0.89
N MET A 38 19.30 -8.17 1.35
CA MET A 38 18.09 -8.83 1.81
C MET A 38 17.03 -8.87 0.70
N CYS A 39 16.23 -9.92 0.69
CA CYS A 39 15.05 -10.02 -0.15
C CYS A 39 13.81 -9.73 0.69
N PRO A 40 13.06 -8.64 0.44
CA PRO A 40 11.80 -8.38 1.14
C PRO A 40 10.80 -9.51 0.87
N HIS A 41 10.30 -10.15 1.94
CA HIS A 41 9.30 -11.20 1.84
C HIS A 41 7.98 -10.73 2.46
N HIS A 42 7.00 -10.43 1.61
CA HIS A 42 5.66 -10.02 2.05
C HIS A 42 4.83 -11.23 2.45
N ILE A 43 4.43 -11.29 3.71
CA ILE A 43 3.54 -12.34 4.23
C ILE A 43 2.20 -11.69 4.58
N HIS A 44 1.16 -12.06 3.85
CA HIS A 44 -0.20 -11.67 4.14
C HIS A 44 -0.92 -12.80 4.88
N ILE A 45 -1.40 -12.53 6.09
CA ILE A 45 -2.12 -13.51 6.92
C ILE A 45 -3.52 -12.97 7.17
N ASP A 46 -4.52 -13.57 6.52
CA ASP A 46 -5.91 -13.32 6.86
C ASP A 46 -6.30 -14.14 8.10
N LYS A 47 -6.91 -13.46 9.08
CA LYS A 47 -7.40 -14.06 10.34
C LYS A 47 -8.85 -14.53 10.23
N GLY A 48 -9.50 -14.39 9.07
CA GLY A 48 -10.84 -14.90 8.80
C GLY A 48 -11.93 -14.23 9.64
N ARG A 49 -11.79 -12.94 9.96
CA ARG A 49 -12.80 -12.18 10.74
C ARG A 49 -14.12 -12.04 9.99
N SER A 50 -14.08 -12.01 8.66
CA SER A 50 -15.25 -12.10 7.81
C SER A 50 -15.41 -13.53 7.30
N LYS A 51 -16.64 -14.02 7.22
CA LYS A 51 -16.94 -15.31 6.59
C LYS A 51 -16.74 -15.28 5.08
N ARG A 52 -16.74 -14.08 4.47
CA ARG A 52 -16.63 -13.88 3.03
C ARG A 52 -16.02 -12.52 2.73
N ASP A 53 -15.14 -12.50 1.75
CA ASP A 53 -14.61 -11.28 1.17
C ASP A 53 -15.46 -10.85 -0.01
N PRO A 54 -15.99 -9.61 -0.05
CA PRO A 54 -16.84 -9.14 -1.15
C PRO A 54 -16.17 -9.16 -2.53
N TRP A 55 -14.83 -9.09 -2.57
CA TRP A 55 -14.03 -9.17 -3.78
C TRP A 55 -13.57 -10.59 -4.13
N TRP A 56 -13.94 -11.61 -3.32
CA TRP A 56 -13.54 -12.99 -3.53
C TRP A 56 -14.73 -13.86 -3.94
N MET A 57 -14.46 -14.87 -4.75
CA MET A 57 -15.45 -15.77 -5.31
C MET A 57 -16.14 -16.63 -4.22
N PRO A 58 -17.38 -17.12 -4.47
CA PRO A 58 -18.24 -16.80 -5.61
C PRO A 58 -18.78 -15.35 -5.53
N TYR A 59 -19.22 -14.75 -6.63
CA TYR A 59 -19.80 -13.41 -6.61
C TYR A 59 -21.32 -13.47 -6.49
N ASN A 60 -21.90 -12.66 -5.60
CA ASN A 60 -23.35 -12.51 -5.47
C ASN A 60 -23.74 -11.04 -5.72
N GLU A 61 -24.98 -10.81 -6.17
CA GLU A 61 -25.49 -9.45 -6.38
C GLU A 61 -25.44 -8.57 -5.12
N GLY A 62 -25.51 -9.17 -3.93
CA GLY A 62 -25.40 -8.44 -2.66
C GLY A 62 -23.98 -7.87 -2.46
N ASP A 63 -22.97 -8.66 -2.79
CA ASP A 63 -21.57 -8.29 -2.59
C ASP A 63 -21.12 -7.24 -3.60
N THR A 64 -21.57 -7.35 -4.86
CA THR A 64 -21.30 -6.34 -5.90
C THR A 64 -21.97 -5.01 -5.57
N LYS A 65 -23.24 -5.02 -5.15
CA LYS A 65 -23.94 -3.80 -4.69
C LYS A 65 -23.26 -3.16 -3.49
N LEU A 66 -22.74 -3.98 -2.56
CA LEU A 66 -21.98 -3.49 -1.41
C LEU A 66 -20.68 -2.79 -1.83
N VAL A 67 -19.94 -3.34 -2.78
CA VAL A 67 -18.72 -2.72 -3.33
C VAL A 67 -19.04 -1.43 -4.11
N GLU A 68 -20.12 -1.41 -4.89
CA GLU A 68 -20.60 -0.22 -5.59
C GLU A 68 -21.02 0.89 -4.60
N ASP A 69 -21.77 0.53 -3.57
CA ASP A 69 -22.26 1.47 -2.56
C ASP A 69 -21.10 2.03 -1.71
N LEU A 70 -20.11 1.19 -1.37
CA LEU A 70 -18.87 1.62 -0.70
C LEU A 70 -18.05 2.53 -1.61
N SER A 71 -17.79 2.14 -2.85
CA SER A 71 -17.04 2.98 -3.81
C SER A 71 -17.74 4.32 -4.05
N GLY A 72 -19.07 4.35 -4.15
CA GLY A 72 -19.85 5.57 -4.25
C GLY A 72 -19.72 6.46 -3.01
N ALA A 73 -19.70 5.88 -1.81
CA ALA A 73 -19.49 6.62 -0.57
C ALA A 73 -18.04 7.17 -0.45
N PHE A 74 -17.04 6.40 -0.86
CA PHE A 74 -15.63 6.79 -0.78
C PHE A 74 -15.22 7.81 -1.85
N PHE A 75 -15.70 7.66 -3.09
CA PHE A 75 -15.21 8.44 -4.23
C PHE A 75 -16.14 9.56 -4.71
N ALA A 76 -17.45 9.54 -4.41
CA ALA A 76 -18.39 10.56 -4.93
C ALA A 76 -18.64 11.76 -3.98
N GLY A 77 -17.83 11.94 -2.93
CA GLY A 77 -17.95 13.06 -1.99
C GLY A 77 -19.32 13.12 -1.29
N LYS A 78 -19.68 14.29 -0.73
CA LYS A 78 -20.96 14.49 0.02
C LYS A 78 -22.21 14.06 -0.78
N GLY A 79 -22.17 14.08 -2.11
CA GLY A 79 -23.26 13.63 -2.99
C GLY A 79 -23.43 12.10 -3.04
N GLY A 80 -22.33 11.34 -2.96
CA GLY A 80 -22.33 9.87 -2.92
C GLY A 80 -22.90 9.28 -1.63
N MET A 81 -22.61 9.91 -0.50
CA MET A 81 -23.19 9.48 0.79
C MET A 81 -24.70 9.64 0.84
N ILE A 82 -25.24 10.71 0.25
CA ILE A 82 -26.70 10.96 0.23
C ILE A 82 -27.40 9.95 -0.69
N SER A 83 -26.80 9.58 -1.82
CA SER A 83 -27.35 8.56 -2.72
C SER A 83 -27.31 7.16 -2.08
N CYS A 84 -26.21 6.82 -1.41
CA CYS A 84 -26.03 5.56 -0.68
C CYS A 84 -27.03 5.46 0.49
N ALA A 85 -27.20 6.53 1.28
CA ALA A 85 -28.19 6.62 2.34
C ALA A 85 -29.64 6.55 1.82
N ARG A 86 -29.97 7.21 0.70
CA ARG A 86 -31.29 7.09 0.05
C ARG A 86 -31.56 5.68 -0.43
N ARG A 87 -30.55 4.98 -0.95
CA ARG A 87 -30.68 3.62 -1.45
C ARG A 87 -30.91 2.63 -0.31
N PHE A 88 -30.21 2.80 0.81
CA PHE A 88 -30.38 2.03 2.04
C PHE A 88 -31.76 2.26 2.70
N LEU A 89 -32.28 3.50 2.67
CA LEU A 89 -33.64 3.81 3.12
C LEU A 89 -34.73 3.22 2.19
N ARG A 90 -34.43 3.05 0.90
CA ARG A 90 -35.37 2.47 -0.08
C ARG A 90 -35.47 0.95 0.02
N THR A 91 -34.38 0.25 0.35
CA THR A 91 -34.38 -1.20 0.53
C THR A 91 -35.12 -1.61 1.79
N ARG A 92 -35.03 -0.84 2.89
CA ARG A 92 -35.76 -1.10 4.14
C ARG A 92 -37.28 -0.96 4.06
N LYS A 93 -37.82 -0.29 3.04
CA LYS A 93 -39.27 -0.06 2.85
C LYS A 93 -39.96 -1.15 2.01
N ARG A 94 -39.20 -2.16 1.59
CA ARG A 94 -39.67 -3.28 0.75
C ARG A 94 -39.83 -4.61 1.50
N ASP A 95 -39.53 -4.60 2.79
CA ASP A 95 -39.90 -5.63 3.77
C ASP A 95 -41.13 -5.14 4.57
#